data_AF-A0A851DSE8-F1
#
_entry.id   AF-A0A851DSE8-F1
#
_cell.length_a   1.000
_cell.length_b   1.000
_cell.length_c   1.000
_cell.angle_alpha   90.00
_cell.angle_beta   90.00
_cell.angle_gamma   90.00
#
_symmetry.space_group_name_H-M   'P 1'
#
loop_
_entity.id
_entity.type
_entity.pdbx_description
1 polymer ?
#
loop_
_entity_poly.entity_id
_entity_poly.type
_entity_poly.pdbx_seq_one_letter_code
_entity_poly.pdbx_strand_id
1 'polypeptide(L)'
;FFQVHCISTEFTPRKHGGEKGVPFRIQVDTFKQTESGEYTDHLHSASCQIKVFKPKGADRKQKTDREKMEKRTAHEKEKYQPSYDTTVLTEVT
;
A
#
# COMPACT_ATOMS: atom_id res chain seq x y z
N PHE A 1 -0.46 7.09 -14.08
CA PHE A 1 0.19 7.22 -12.76
C PHE A 1 -0.73 8.00 -11.84
N PHE A 2 -0.77 7.67 -10.55
CA PHE A 2 -1.54 8.41 -9.53
C PHE A 2 -0.61 8.88 -8.40
N GLN A 3 -1.02 9.91 -7.67
CA GLN A 3 -0.30 10.42 -6.51
C GLN A 3 -1.26 10.53 -5.31
N VAL A 4 -0.76 10.20 -4.13
CA VAL A 4 -1.50 10.39 -2.87
C VAL A 4 -1.00 11.65 -2.19
N HIS A 5 -1.91 12.60 -1.93
CA HIS A 5 -1.58 13.96 -1.46
C HIS A 5 -1.71 14.15 0.05
N CYS A 6 -1.89 13.07 0.81
CA CYS A 6 -1.94 13.09 2.27
C CYS A 6 -0.95 12.08 2.84
N ILE A 7 -0.33 12.39 3.98
CA ILE A 7 0.62 11.48 4.65
C ILE A 7 -0.09 10.69 5.76
N SER A 8 0.31 9.44 5.97
CA SER A 8 -0.34 8.55 6.95
C SER A 8 -0.36 9.08 8.39
N THR A 9 0.57 9.98 8.75
CA THR A 9 0.64 10.60 10.10
C THR A 9 -0.22 11.85 10.25
N GLU A 10 -0.87 12.36 9.19
CA GLU A 10 -1.85 13.45 9.33
C GLU A 10 -3.11 13.00 10.06
N PHE A 11 -3.39 11.70 10.00
CA PHE A 11 -4.57 11.06 10.57
C PHE A 11 -4.27 10.37 11.90
N THR A 12 -3.12 10.67 12.53
CA THR A 12 -2.82 10.18 13.88
C THR A 12 -3.04 11.29 14.91
N PRO A 13 -3.42 10.94 16.17
CA PRO A 13 -3.69 11.94 17.20
C PRO A 13 -2.51 12.87 17.48
N ARG A 14 -1.27 12.36 17.36
CA ARG A 14 -0.06 13.15 17.57
C ARG A 14 0.61 13.43 16.22
N LYS A 15 0.46 14.65 15.71
CA LYS A 15 1.06 15.10 14.43
C LYS A 15 2.61 15.19 14.43
N HIS A 16 3.30 14.50 15.34
CA HIS A 16 4.75 14.53 15.50
C HIS A 16 5.41 13.45 14.65
N GLY A 17 6.64 13.72 14.17
CA GLY A 17 7.43 12.73 13.46
C GLY A 17 7.76 11.54 14.35
N GLY A 18 7.43 10.32 13.91
CA GLY A 18 7.76 9.07 14.61
C GLY A 18 6.56 8.23 15.04
N GLU A 19 5.35 8.79 15.05
CA GLU A 19 4.15 7.99 15.29
C GLU A 19 3.88 7.04 14.11
N LYS A 20 3.32 5.86 14.41
CA LYS A 20 2.89 4.90 13.40
C LYS A 20 1.68 5.49 12.65
N GLY A 21 1.91 5.96 11.43
CA GLY A 21 0.84 6.46 10.56
C GLY A 21 -0.25 5.43 10.30
N VAL A 22 -1.48 5.93 10.08
CA VAL A 22 -2.66 5.14 9.70
C VAL A 22 -2.43 4.48 8.34
N PRO A 23 -2.64 3.16 8.19
CA PRO A 23 -2.56 2.51 6.89
C PRO A 23 -3.71 2.97 5.99
N PHE A 24 -3.43 3.26 4.72
CA PHE A 24 -4.47 3.49 3.73
C PHE A 24 -4.67 2.25 2.89
N ARG A 25 -5.81 2.17 2.21
CA ARG A 25 -6.09 1.16 1.20
C ARG A 25 -6.34 1.84 -0.12
N ILE A 26 -5.64 1.40 -1.15
CA ILE A 26 -5.99 1.70 -2.54
C ILE A 26 -6.86 0.54 -3.00
N GLN A 27 -8.05 0.84 -3.49
CA GLN A 27 -8.95 -0.13 -4.10
C GLN A 27 -9.20 0.27 -5.55
N VAL A 28 -9.16 -0.72 -6.43
CA VAL A 28 -9.47 -0.59 -7.85
C VAL A 28 -10.66 -1.48 -8.13
N ASP A 29 -11.76 -0.85 -8.51
CA ASP A 29 -13.00 -1.52 -8.88
C ASP A 29 -13.16 -1.45 -10.40
N THR A 30 -13.38 -2.60 -11.02
CA THR A 30 -13.60 -2.73 -12.45
C THR A 30 -15.08 -2.95 -12.69
N PHE A 31 -15.66 -2.16 -13.59
CA PHE A 31 -17.07 -2.23 -13.96
C PHE A 31 -17.21 -2.51 -15.45
N LYS A 32 -18.28 -3.21 -15.82
CA LYS A 32 -18.67 -3.42 -17.21
C LYS A 32 -19.20 -2.11 -17.78
N GLN A 33 -18.71 -1.72 -18.95
CA GLN A 33 -19.24 -0.61 -19.71
C GLN A 33 -20.28 -1.12 -20.72
N THR A 34 -21.44 -0.47 -20.79
CA THR A 34 -22.47 -0.74 -21.79
C THR A 34 -22.15 -0.06 -23.13
N GLU A 35 -22.87 -0.40 -24.19
CA GLU A 35 -22.76 0.28 -25.49
C GLU A 35 -23.10 1.78 -25.40
N SER A 36 -23.92 2.19 -24.42
CA SER A 36 -24.22 3.58 -24.10
C SER A 36 -23.11 4.31 -23.32
N GLY A 37 -22.03 3.60 -22.95
CA GLY A 37 -20.91 4.15 -22.19
C GLY A 37 -21.11 4.19 -20.67
N GLU A 38 -22.24 3.70 -20.16
CA GLU A 38 -22.57 3.65 -18.74
C GLU A 38 -21.89 2.47 -18.04
N TYR A 39 -21.45 2.68 -16.81
CA TYR A 39 -20.91 1.62 -15.94
C TYR A 39 -22.04 1.11 -15.05
N THR A 40 -22.46 -0.13 -15.25
CA THR A 40 -23.67 -0.68 -14.62
C THR A 40 -23.40 -1.88 -13.73
N ASP A 41 -22.50 -2.77 -14.14
CA ASP A 41 -22.19 -4.00 -13.41
C ASP A 41 -20.78 -3.98 -12.83
N HIS A 42 -20.64 -4.25 -11.53
CA HIS A 42 -19.34 -4.49 -10.90
C HIS A 42 -18.79 -5.87 -11.32
N LEU A 43 -17.53 -5.92 -11.74
CA LEU A 43 -16.88 -7.13 -12.23
C LEU A 43 -15.83 -7.67 -11.26
N HIS A 44 -15.00 -6.78 -10.69
CA HIS A 44 -13.87 -7.19 -9.87
C HIS A 44 -13.39 -6.05 -8.97
N SER A 45 -12.94 -6.40 -7.77
CA SER A 45 -12.27 -5.49 -6.83
C SER A 45 -10.91 -6.05 -6.45
N ALA A 46 -9.88 -5.22 -6.56
CA ALA A 46 -8.55 -5.53 -6.05
C ALA A 46 -8.05 -4.38 -5.17
N SER A 47 -7.28 -4.70 -4.14
CA SER A 47 -6.74 -3.67 -3.24
C SER A 47 -5.35 -3.98 -2.73
N CYS A 48 -4.67 -2.95 -2.23
CA CYS A 48 -3.46 -3.10 -1.44
C CYS A 48 -3.44 -2.10 -0.29
N GLN A 49 -2.75 -2.45 0.79
CA GLN A 49 -2.46 -1.51 1.86
C GLN A 49 -1.22 -0.70 1.51
N ILE A 50 -1.31 0.62 1.70
CA ILE A 50 -0.20 1.54 1.50
C ILE A 50 0.05 2.33 2.79
N LYS A 51 1.27 2.88 2.88
CA LYS A 51 1.63 3.87 3.88
C LYS A 51 2.31 5.03 3.17
N VAL A 52 1.81 6.24 3.39
CA VAL A 52 2.32 7.44 2.74
C VAL A 52 3.23 8.18 3.69
N PHE A 53 4.42 8.51 3.22
CA PHE A 53 5.47 9.14 4.00
C PHE A 53 5.74 10.55 3.48
N LYS A 54 6.37 11.39 4.31
CA LYS A 54 7.03 12.61 3.84
C LYS A 54 8.10 12.27 2.79
N PRO A 55 8.53 13.23 1.95
CA PRO A 55 9.56 13.01 0.94
C PRO A 55 10.79 12.27 1.51
N LYS A 56 11.32 11.31 0.74
CA LYS A 56 12.41 10.37 1.12
C LYS A 56 12.11 9.42 2.29
N GLY A 57 10.96 9.58 2.96
CA GLY A 57 10.57 8.73 4.09
C GLY A 57 10.31 7.29 3.67
N ALA A 58 9.71 7.07 2.50
CA ALA A 58 9.49 5.75 1.91
C ALA A 58 10.81 5.05 1.60
N ASP A 59 11.73 5.71 0.88
CA ASP A 59 13.05 5.16 0.53
C ASP A 59 13.86 4.77 1.77
N ARG A 60 13.89 5.66 2.78
CA ARG A 60 14.56 5.38 4.05
C ARG A 60 13.94 4.17 4.74
N LYS A 61 12.60 4.07 4.77
CA LYS A 61 11.89 2.95 5.37
C LYS A 61 12.18 1.65 4.62
N GLN A 62 12.14 1.64 3.30
CA GLN A 62 12.45 0.49 2.46
C GLN A 62 13.90 0.01 2.70
N LYS A 63 14.88 0.93 2.72
CA LYS A 63 16.27 0.59 3.02
C LYS A 63 16.41 -0.08 4.40
N THR A 64 15.85 0.54 5.44
CA THR A 64 15.90 -0.01 6.80
C THR A 64 15.20 -1.37 6.91
N ASP A 65 14.06 -1.56 6.25
CA ASP A 65 13.34 -2.82 6.29
C ASP A 65 14.08 -3.92 5.54
N ARG A 66 14.69 -3.62 4.38
CA ARG A 66 15.54 -4.56 3.64
C ARG A 66 16.74 -5.02 4.47
N GLU A 67 17.49 -4.09 5.06
CA GLU A 67 18.64 -4.41 5.93
C GLU A 67 18.22 -5.26 7.15
N LYS A 68 17.01 -5.02 7.69
CA LYS A 68 16.45 -5.84 8.77
C LYS A 68 16.09 -7.24 8.29
N MET A 69 15.51 -7.37 7.11
CA MET A 69 15.14 -8.66 6.54
C MET A 69 16.36 -9.50 6.19
N GLU A 70 17.43 -8.90 5.66
CA GLU A 70 18.69 -9.60 5.34
C GLU A 70 19.31 -10.29 6.56
N LYS A 71 19.19 -9.68 7.75
CA LYS A 71 19.72 -10.22 9.02
C LYS A 71 18.87 -11.33 9.65
N ARG A 72 17.66 -11.59 9.13
CA ARG A 72 16.76 -12.63 9.66
C ARG A 72 17.11 -14.00 9.11
N THR A 73 16.82 -15.03 9.89
CA THR A 73 16.91 -16.44 9.44
C THR A 73 15.86 -16.74 8.37
N ALA A 74 16.06 -17.81 7.58
CA ALA A 74 15.09 -18.23 6.56
C ALA A 74 13.68 -18.46 7.15
N HIS A 75 13.61 -19.17 8.28
CA HIS A 75 12.35 -19.43 8.97
C HIS A 75 11.66 -18.14 9.48
N GLU A 76 12.42 -17.14 9.89
CA GLU A 76 11.83 -15.85 10.27
C GLU A 76 11.35 -15.04 9.07
N LYS A 77 12.03 -15.16 7.91
CA LYS A 77 11.63 -14.45 6.68
C LYS A 77 10.27 -14.92 6.17
N GLU A 78 9.94 -16.20 6.33
CA GLU A 78 8.65 -16.79 5.95
C GLU A 78 7.45 -16.15 6.68
N LYS A 79 7.68 -15.49 7.82
CA LYS A 79 6.63 -14.78 8.60
C LYS A 79 6.24 -13.43 8.01
N TYR A 80 6.95 -12.96 6.98
CA TYR A 80 6.76 -11.65 6.37
C TYR A 80 6.23 -11.77 4.95
N GLN A 81 5.52 -10.73 4.49
CA GLN A 81 5.16 -10.65 3.08
C GLN A 81 6.42 -10.52 2.20
N PRO A 82 6.43 -11.19 1.04
CA PRO A 82 7.49 -11.04 0.05
C PRO A 82 7.52 -9.62 -0.51
N SER A 83 8.71 -9.19 -0.95
CA SER A 83 8.90 -7.94 -1.67
C SER A 83 8.79 -8.17 -3.18
N TYR A 84 8.26 -7.19 -3.89
CA TYR A 84 8.07 -7.21 -5.34
C TYR A 84 8.59 -5.91 -5.96
N ASP A 85 8.96 -5.96 -7.24
CA ASP A 85 9.38 -4.76 -8.00
C ASP A 85 8.22 -3.81 -8.29
N THR A 86 6.99 -4.34 -8.31
CA THR A 86 5.76 -3.60 -8.57
C THR A 86 4.78 -3.75 -7.42
N THR A 87 3.91 -2.76 -7.23
CA THR A 87 2.80 -2.86 -6.28
C THR A 87 1.81 -3.93 -6.75
N VAL A 88 1.62 -4.97 -5.93
CA VAL A 88 0.64 -6.02 -6.16
C VAL A 88 -0.67 -5.64 -5.48
N LEU A 89 -1.77 -5.69 -6.23
CA LEU A 89 -3.11 -5.63 -5.67
C LEU A 89 -3.64 -7.05 -5.56
N THR A 90 -4.26 -7.36 -4.43
CA THR A 90 -4.89 -8.66 -4.19
C THR A 90 -6.39 -8.52 -4.30
N GLU A 91 -7.06 -9.53 -4.84
CA GLU A 91 -8.52 -9.60 -4.89
C GLU A 91 -9.11 -9.38 -3.50
N VAL A 92 -10.16 -8.56 -3.43
CA VAL A 92 -10.91 -8.35 -2.20
C VAL A 92 -11.89 -9.51 -2.06
N THR A 93 -11.46 -10.58 -1.39
CA THR A 93 -12.38 -11.62 -0.88
C THR A 93 -13.28 -11.09 0.21
#